data_AF-A0A1Y4KT70-F1
#
_entry.id   AF-A0A1Y4KT70-F1
#
_cell.length_a   1.000
_cell.length_b   1.000
_cell.length_c   1.000
_cell.angle_alpha   90.00
_cell.angle_beta   90.00
_cell.angle_gamma   90.00
#
_symmetry.space_group_name_H-M   'P 1'
#
loop_
_entity.id
_entity.type
_entity.pdbx_description
1 polymer ?
#
loop_
_entity_poly.entity_id
_entity_poly.type
_entity_poly.pdbx_seq_one_letter_code
_entity_poly.pdbx_strand_id
1 'polypeptide(L)'
;MEALLDPAAERRIKSPPRAGPSGLWLTPDDLEAYLDDLSRRGRVSGTLETYRRNIHALYEDLPADKTVRPGTLRQWQRELLEGGYSPRTVNARISAANGLVSFLGRRDLQFVGALEVEDVQPELTRTEYLRLLTTARALDKERLYLLVKLFGCTGIPVQELPRVTV
;
A
#
# COMPACT_ATOMS: atom_id res chain seq x y z
N MET A 1 25.34 -23.50 21.78
CA MET A 1 24.67 -22.18 21.77
C MET A 1 24.59 -21.77 20.30
N GLU A 2 23.69 -22.42 19.58
CA GLU A 2 23.62 -22.42 18.12
C GLU A 2 22.49 -21.48 17.73
N ALA A 3 22.86 -20.37 17.09
CA ALA A 3 21.92 -19.34 16.68
C ALA A 3 20.99 -19.91 15.62
N LEU A 4 19.68 -19.92 15.93
CA LEU A 4 18.61 -20.17 14.98
C LEU A 4 18.78 -19.21 13.78
N LEU A 5 19.24 -19.74 12.66
CA LEU A 5 19.07 -19.12 11.36
C LEU A 5 17.58 -19.14 11.02
N ASP A 6 17.04 -17.94 10.83
CA ASP A 6 15.66 -17.68 10.49
C ASP A 6 15.29 -18.39 9.16
N PRO A 7 14.36 -19.38 9.15
CA PRO A 7 14.04 -20.20 7.98
C PRO A 7 13.41 -19.40 6.82
N ALA A 8 13.13 -18.11 7.03
CA ALA A 8 12.70 -17.18 5.98
C ALA A 8 13.85 -16.70 5.06
N ALA A 9 15.11 -16.89 5.43
CA ALA A 9 16.26 -16.41 4.67
C ALA A 9 16.58 -17.26 3.42
N GLU A 10 16.28 -18.56 3.44
CA GLU A 10 16.78 -19.51 2.44
C GLU A 10 15.86 -19.78 1.25
N ARG A 11 14.65 -19.19 1.20
CA ARG A 11 13.67 -19.46 0.11
C ARG A 11 13.33 -18.26 -0.78
N ARG A 12 14.23 -17.29 -0.88
CA ARG A 12 14.13 -16.14 -1.80
C ARG A 12 14.89 -16.36 -3.11
N ILE A 13 14.43 -17.27 -3.98
CA ILE A 13 14.95 -17.29 -5.36
C ILE A 13 13.82 -17.66 -6.32
N LYS A 14 13.39 -16.69 -7.14
CA LYS A 14 12.94 -16.93 -8.52
C LYS A 14 13.51 -15.94 -9.54
N SER A 15 14.12 -14.84 -9.12
CA SER A 15 14.99 -14.02 -9.95
C SER A 15 16.27 -13.69 -9.17
N PRO A 16 17.49 -13.99 -9.65
CA PRO A 16 18.70 -13.60 -8.96
C PRO A 16 18.78 -12.06 -8.88
N PRO A 17 19.31 -11.48 -7.78
CA PRO A 17 19.55 -10.05 -7.69
C PRO A 17 20.41 -9.61 -8.88
N ARG A 18 19.85 -8.75 -9.73
CA ARG A 18 20.52 -8.28 -10.95
C ARG A 18 21.51 -7.18 -10.57
N ALA A 19 22.69 -7.56 -10.09
CA ALA A 19 23.79 -6.61 -9.86
C ALA A 19 24.31 -6.10 -11.21
N GLY A 20 24.26 -4.78 -11.43
CA GLY A 20 24.73 -4.19 -12.70
C GLY A 20 24.85 -2.67 -12.65
N PRO A 21 25.95 -2.09 -13.21
CA PRO A 21 26.23 -0.65 -13.15
C PRO A 21 25.39 0.22 -14.11
N SER A 22 24.33 -0.32 -14.76
CA SER A 22 23.63 0.32 -15.88
C SER A 22 22.11 0.53 -15.70
N GLY A 23 21.58 0.23 -14.51
CA GLY A 23 20.14 0.27 -14.22
C GLY A 23 19.55 -1.14 -14.06
N LEU A 24 18.24 -1.21 -13.89
CA LEU A 24 17.46 -2.44 -13.71
C LEU A 24 16.44 -2.54 -14.85
N TRP A 25 16.68 -3.43 -15.80
CA TRP A 25 15.69 -3.78 -16.83
C TRP A 25 14.55 -4.57 -16.19
N LEU A 26 13.31 -4.12 -16.38
CA LEU A 26 12.11 -4.79 -15.91
C LEU A 26 11.48 -5.60 -17.03
N THR A 27 10.98 -6.80 -16.69
CA THR A 27 10.13 -7.61 -17.56
C THR A 27 8.73 -7.77 -16.95
N PRO A 28 7.72 -8.16 -17.75
CA PRO A 28 6.41 -8.52 -17.21
C PRO A 28 6.47 -9.66 -16.19
N ASP A 29 7.39 -10.62 -16.38
CA ASP A 29 7.60 -11.72 -15.43
C ASP A 29 8.13 -11.23 -14.08
N ASP A 30 8.95 -10.18 -14.06
CA ASP A 30 9.43 -9.58 -12.80
C ASP A 30 8.28 -8.96 -12.00
N LEU A 31 7.28 -8.37 -12.69
CA LEU A 31 6.08 -7.83 -12.06
C LEU A 31 5.22 -8.94 -11.45
N GLU A 32 4.94 -10.01 -12.19
CA GLU A 32 4.15 -11.14 -11.67
C GLU A 32 4.88 -11.86 -10.54
N ALA A 33 6.19 -12.06 -10.65
CA ALA A 33 7.00 -12.66 -9.58
C ALA A 33 6.93 -11.86 -8.27
N TYR A 34 6.89 -10.52 -8.38
CA TYR A 34 6.72 -9.65 -7.21
C TYR A 34 5.30 -9.73 -6.63
N LEU A 35 4.26 -9.78 -7.46
CA LEU A 35 2.88 -9.92 -7.00
C LEU A 35 2.63 -11.28 -6.33
N ASP A 36 3.18 -12.35 -6.89
CA ASP A 36 3.16 -13.68 -6.28
C ASP A 36 3.87 -13.69 -4.92
N ASP A 37 4.99 -12.97 -4.80
CA ASP A 37 5.69 -12.82 -3.53
C ASP A 37 4.87 -12.06 -2.48
N LEU A 38 4.18 -10.98 -2.87
CA LEU A 38 3.27 -10.26 -2.00
C LEU A 38 2.08 -11.12 -1.55
N SER A 39 1.54 -11.93 -2.46
CA SER A 39 0.45 -12.87 -2.17
C SER A 39 0.90 -13.92 -1.15
N ARG A 40 2.07 -14.55 -1.36
CA ARG A 40 2.64 -15.56 -0.45
C ARG A 40 2.93 -15.01 0.95
N ARG A 41 3.25 -13.72 1.08
CA ARG A 41 3.46 -13.05 2.37
C ARG A 41 2.16 -12.69 3.12
N GLY A 42 1.00 -13.10 2.61
CA GLY A 42 -0.28 -12.93 3.30
C GLY A 42 -0.84 -11.50 3.25
N ARG A 43 -0.48 -10.70 2.23
CA ARG A 43 -1.08 -9.36 2.07
C ARG A 43 -2.54 -9.49 1.63
N VAL A 44 -3.44 -8.77 2.31
CA VAL A 44 -4.89 -8.79 2.04
C VAL A 44 -5.18 -8.40 0.59
N SER A 45 -6.14 -9.09 -0.04
CA SER A 45 -6.50 -8.98 -1.47
C SER A 45 -6.61 -7.55 -2.00
N GLY A 46 -7.28 -6.64 -1.27
CA GLY A 46 -7.44 -5.24 -1.69
C GLY A 46 -6.12 -4.45 -1.77
N THR A 47 -5.09 -4.87 -1.04
CA THR A 47 -3.74 -4.29 -1.17
C THR A 47 -3.03 -4.84 -2.42
N LEU A 48 -3.29 -6.08 -2.81
CA LEU A 48 -2.61 -6.71 -3.95
C LEU A 48 -3.05 -6.12 -5.30
N GLU A 49 -4.35 -5.88 -5.50
CA GLU A 49 -4.86 -5.21 -6.71
C GLU A 49 -4.30 -3.78 -6.85
N THR A 50 -4.18 -3.07 -5.73
CA THR A 50 -3.57 -1.73 -5.70
C THR A 50 -2.10 -1.79 -6.12
N TYR A 51 -1.35 -2.75 -5.59
CA TYR A 51 0.06 -2.95 -5.96
C TYR A 51 0.19 -3.33 -7.45
N ARG A 52 -0.64 -4.25 -7.95
CA ARG A 52 -0.69 -4.63 -9.37
C ARG A 52 -0.88 -3.39 -10.24
N ARG A 53 -1.93 -2.60 -9.99
CA ARG A 53 -2.19 -1.37 -10.75
C ARG A 53 -1.00 -0.41 -10.73
N ASN A 54 -0.38 -0.21 -9.57
CA ASN A 54 0.70 0.75 -9.41
C ASN A 54 2.00 0.30 -10.09
N ILE A 55 2.36 -0.98 -10.06
CA ILE A 55 3.58 -1.46 -10.73
C ILE A 55 3.41 -1.56 -12.24
N HIS A 56 2.20 -1.85 -12.74
CA HIS A 56 1.92 -1.78 -14.17
C HIS A 56 1.97 -0.34 -14.68
N ALA A 57 1.42 0.62 -13.93
CA ALA A 57 1.55 2.03 -14.28
C ALA A 57 3.02 2.47 -14.37
N LEU A 58 3.88 2.04 -13.43
CA LEU A 58 5.32 2.26 -13.54
C LEU A 58 5.87 1.67 -14.84
N TYR A 59 5.54 0.41 -15.12
CA TYR A 59 6.08 -0.29 -16.28
C TYR A 59 5.65 0.35 -17.61
N GLU A 60 4.42 0.84 -17.70
CA GLU A 60 3.90 1.57 -18.85
C GLU A 60 4.64 2.90 -19.05
N ASP A 61 4.81 3.68 -17.98
CA ASP A 61 5.44 5.00 -17.99
C ASP A 61 6.97 4.95 -18.20
N LEU A 62 7.59 3.78 -18.02
CA LEU A 62 9.02 3.62 -18.30
C LEU A 62 9.36 3.81 -19.79
N PRO A 63 10.59 4.30 -20.10
CA PRO A 63 11.08 4.40 -21.47
C PRO A 63 11.01 3.05 -22.23
N ALA A 64 11.15 3.11 -23.56
CA ALA A 64 11.00 1.94 -24.43
C ALA A 64 11.90 0.74 -24.04
N ASP A 65 13.06 1.01 -23.44
CA ASP A 65 14.00 0.00 -22.95
C ASP A 65 13.61 -0.62 -21.59
N LYS A 66 12.48 -0.21 -21.00
CA LYS A 66 11.92 -0.66 -19.72
C LYS A 66 12.94 -0.72 -18.58
N THR A 67 13.87 0.23 -18.56
CA THR A 67 14.98 0.23 -17.60
C THR A 67 14.82 1.32 -16.54
N VAL A 68 14.83 0.91 -15.26
CA VAL A 68 14.89 1.81 -14.10
C VAL A 68 16.33 2.20 -13.84
N ARG A 69 16.62 3.50 -13.85
CA ARG A 69 17.94 4.08 -13.60
C ARG A 69 17.93 4.92 -12.32
N PRO A 70 19.10 5.29 -11.78
CA PRO A 70 19.18 6.28 -10.72
C PRO A 70 18.41 7.55 -11.12
N GLY A 71 17.48 7.99 -10.28
CA GLY A 71 16.63 9.15 -10.54
C GLY A 71 15.34 8.88 -11.32
N THR A 72 15.15 7.69 -11.93
CA THR A 72 13.91 7.37 -12.67
C THR A 72 12.67 7.51 -11.79
N LEU A 73 12.70 6.98 -10.56
CA LEU A 73 11.54 7.08 -9.65
C LEU A 73 11.27 8.52 -9.18
N ARG A 74 12.31 9.37 -9.07
CA ARG A 74 12.14 10.80 -8.77
C ARG A 74 11.50 11.53 -9.94
N GLN A 75 11.96 11.24 -11.15
CA GLN A 75 11.38 11.83 -12.36
C GLN A 75 9.92 11.42 -12.52
N TRP A 76 9.64 10.13 -12.35
CA TRP A 76 8.28 9.59 -12.39
C TRP A 76 7.37 10.23 -11.34
N GLN A 77 7.85 10.45 -10.11
CA GLN A 77 7.10 11.20 -9.08
C GLN A 77 6.66 12.58 -9.58
N ARG A 78 7.56 13.32 -10.24
CA ARG A 78 7.27 14.65 -10.77
C ARG A 78 6.26 14.61 -11.90
N GLU A 79 6.43 13.68 -12.83
CA GLU A 79 5.49 13.48 -13.95
C GLU A 79 4.08 13.14 -13.46
N LEU A 80 3.97 12.32 -12.41
CA LEU A 80 2.68 12.03 -11.79
C LEU A 80 2.03 13.28 -11.17
N LEU A 81 2.82 14.14 -10.52
CA LEU A 81 2.31 15.40 -9.97
C LEU A 81 1.88 16.38 -11.07
N GLU A 82 2.70 16.53 -12.11
CA GLU A 82 2.41 17.37 -13.27
C GLU A 82 1.18 16.85 -14.04
N GLY A 83 0.95 15.53 -14.04
CA GLY A 83 -0.25 14.89 -14.55
C GLY A 83 -1.50 15.04 -13.68
N GLY A 84 -1.42 15.73 -12.54
CA GLY A 84 -2.56 16.03 -11.67
C GLY A 84 -2.94 14.92 -10.70
N TYR A 85 -2.09 13.91 -10.48
CA TYR A 85 -2.36 12.91 -9.45
C TYR A 85 -2.20 13.49 -8.04
N SER A 86 -3.08 13.08 -7.12
CA SER A 86 -3.01 13.51 -5.72
C SER A 86 -1.70 13.04 -5.06
N PRO A 87 -1.14 13.79 -4.08
CA PRO A 87 0.04 13.37 -3.32
C PRO A 87 -0.09 11.97 -2.71
N ARG A 88 -1.29 11.61 -2.25
CA ARG A 88 -1.61 10.27 -1.71
C ARG A 88 -1.45 9.18 -2.77
N THR A 89 -1.97 9.41 -3.97
CA THR A 89 -1.83 8.48 -5.11
C THR A 89 -0.37 8.34 -5.52
N VAL A 90 0.36 9.45 -5.61
CA VAL A 90 1.79 9.44 -5.96
C VAL A 90 2.59 8.64 -4.93
N ASN A 91 2.38 8.88 -3.63
CA ASN A 91 3.06 8.11 -2.57
C ASN A 91 2.75 6.62 -2.64
N ALA A 92 1.51 6.22 -2.92
CA ALA A 92 1.14 4.81 -3.09
C ALA A 92 1.85 4.17 -4.30
N ARG A 93 1.96 4.90 -5.41
CA ARG A 93 2.69 4.45 -6.61
C ARG A 93 4.19 4.29 -6.34
N ILE A 94 4.81 5.30 -5.74
CA ILE A 94 6.23 5.29 -5.36
C ILE A 94 6.52 4.17 -4.36
N SER A 95 5.63 3.92 -3.39
CA SER A 95 5.79 2.83 -2.44
C SER A 95 5.79 1.46 -3.13
N ALA A 96 4.88 1.24 -4.08
CA ALA A 96 4.84 0.00 -4.86
C ALA A 96 6.12 -0.20 -5.70
N ALA A 97 6.59 0.87 -6.36
CA ALA A 97 7.83 0.87 -7.14
C ALA A 97 9.06 0.59 -6.29
N ASN A 98 9.19 1.24 -5.12
CA ASN A 98 10.27 0.99 -4.17
C ASN A 98 10.28 -0.44 -3.66
N GLY A 99 9.10 -1.04 -3.43
CA GLY A 99 8.97 -2.44 -3.07
C GLY A 99 9.45 -3.37 -4.18
N LEU A 100 9.07 -3.11 -5.43
CA LEU A 100 9.49 -3.90 -6.60
C LEU A 100 11.02 -3.88 -6.79
N VAL A 101 11.65 -2.70 -6.81
CA VAL A 101 13.11 -2.63 -7.01
C VAL A 101 13.88 -3.24 -5.83
N SER A 102 13.36 -3.16 -4.60
CA SER A 102 13.94 -3.87 -3.45
C SER A 102 13.76 -5.39 -3.55
N PHE A 103 12.63 -5.86 -4.07
CA PHE A 103 12.40 -7.29 -4.31
C PHE A 103 13.41 -7.85 -5.32
N LEU A 104 13.74 -7.07 -6.35
CA LEU A 104 14.76 -7.41 -7.36
C LEU A 104 16.21 -7.16 -6.89
N GLY A 105 16.41 -6.76 -5.63
CA GLY A 105 17.73 -6.58 -5.03
C GLY A 105 18.43 -5.26 -5.34
N ARG A 106 17.72 -4.28 -5.92
CA ARG A 106 18.26 -2.96 -6.34
C ARG A 106 17.75 -1.82 -5.47
N ARG A 107 18.10 -1.88 -4.17
CA ARG A 107 17.76 -0.82 -3.20
C ARG A 107 18.40 0.53 -3.53
N ASP A 108 19.53 0.52 -4.23
CA ASP A 108 20.21 1.70 -4.74
C ASP A 108 19.36 2.52 -5.73
N LEU A 109 18.33 1.91 -6.32
CA LEU A 109 17.40 2.56 -7.25
C LEU A 109 16.12 3.08 -6.57
N GLN A 110 15.98 2.88 -5.25
CA GLN A 110 14.81 3.38 -4.52
C GLN A 110 14.81 4.90 -4.45
N PHE A 111 13.60 5.47 -4.49
CA PHE A 111 13.38 6.86 -4.15
C PHE A 111 13.24 7.00 -2.63
N VAL A 112 14.08 7.83 -2.02
CA VAL A 112 13.99 8.20 -0.61
C VAL A 112 13.24 9.53 -0.50
N GLY A 113 12.06 9.48 0.11
CA GLY A 113 11.19 10.63 0.31
C GLY A 113 9.71 10.27 0.11
N ALA A 114 8.83 11.06 0.70
CA ALA A 114 7.38 11.00 0.48
C ALA A 114 6.84 12.44 0.43
N LEU A 115 5.78 12.64 -0.34
CA LEU A 115 5.06 13.92 -0.33
C LEU A 115 4.24 14.03 0.95
N GLU A 116 4.13 15.22 1.52
CA GLU A 116 3.21 15.44 2.62
C GLU A 116 1.77 15.30 2.13
N VAL A 117 0.97 14.61 2.92
CA VAL A 117 -0.46 14.42 2.67
C VAL A 117 -1.17 15.00 3.89
N GLU A 118 -1.89 16.10 3.71
CA GLU A 118 -2.84 16.56 4.71
C GLU A 118 -4.00 15.56 4.77
N ASP A 119 -3.96 14.67 5.76
CA ASP A 119 -5.09 13.78 6.06
C ASP A 119 -6.03 14.53 7.00
N VAL A 120 -6.86 15.42 6.43
CA VAL A 120 -7.97 16.02 7.18
C VAL A 120 -9.01 14.93 7.39
N GLN A 121 -8.82 14.12 8.43
CA GLN A 121 -9.86 13.19 8.84
C GLN A 121 -11.01 13.99 9.44
N PRO A 122 -12.23 13.89 8.89
CA PRO A 122 -13.38 14.54 9.49
C PRO A 122 -13.63 13.93 10.87
N GLU A 123 -13.50 14.75 11.92
CA GLU A 123 -13.82 14.34 13.29
C GLU A 123 -15.31 14.53 13.57
N LEU A 124 -15.93 13.50 14.14
CA LEU A 124 -17.33 13.57 14.56
C LEU A 124 -17.42 14.41 15.84
N THR A 125 -18.14 15.53 15.79
CA THR A 125 -18.39 16.32 16.99
C THR A 125 -19.33 15.60 17.95
N ARG A 126 -19.27 15.94 19.24
CA ARG A 126 -20.20 15.41 20.25
C ARG A 126 -21.67 15.60 19.85
N THR A 127 -22.00 16.75 19.27
CA THR A 127 -23.37 17.08 18.84
C THR A 127 -23.83 16.17 17.71
N GLU A 128 -22.97 15.93 16.71
CA GLU A 128 -23.28 15.03 15.60
C GLU A 128 -23.41 13.58 16.07
N TYR A 129 -22.54 13.13 16.98
CA TYR A 129 -22.65 11.82 17.61
C TYR A 129 -23.99 11.62 18.32
N LEU A 130 -24.40 12.59 19.15
CA LEU A 130 -25.68 12.53 19.83
C LEU A 130 -26.86 12.54 18.86
N ARG A 131 -26.78 13.34 17.79
CA ARG A 131 -27.80 13.34 16.72
C ARG A 131 -27.95 11.96 16.09
N LEU A 132 -26.85 11.29 15.73
CA LEU A 132 -26.87 9.93 15.19
C LEU A 132 -27.58 8.95 16.14
N LEU A 133 -27.27 9.00 17.44
CA LEU A 133 -27.92 8.15 18.44
C LEU A 133 -29.42 8.45 18.58
N THR A 134 -29.79 9.73 18.64
CA THR A 134 -31.20 10.13 18.77
C THR A 134 -32.02 9.74 17.55
N THR A 135 -31.48 9.91 16.35
CA THR A 135 -32.14 9.52 15.10
C THR A 135 -32.29 8.00 15.01
N ALA A 136 -31.24 7.23 15.36
CA ALA A 136 -31.32 5.77 15.37
C ALA A 136 -32.42 5.26 16.31
N ARG A 137 -32.56 5.87 17.50
CA ARG A 137 -33.67 5.57 18.42
C ARG A 137 -35.03 5.98 17.90
N ALA A 138 -35.16 7.18 17.33
CA ALA A 138 -36.44 7.68 16.80
C ALA A 138 -36.96 6.84 15.63
N LEU A 139 -36.06 6.19 14.88
CA LEU A 139 -36.38 5.28 13.79
C LEU A 139 -36.46 3.80 14.21
N ASP A 140 -36.40 3.51 15.51
CA ASP A 140 -36.41 2.15 16.07
C ASP A 140 -35.33 1.21 15.50
N LYS A 141 -34.18 1.78 15.10
CA LYS A 141 -33.04 1.04 14.54
C LYS A 141 -32.04 0.65 15.63
N GLU A 142 -32.45 -0.26 16.50
CA GLU A 142 -31.66 -0.65 17.69
C GLU A 142 -30.25 -1.14 17.34
N ARG A 143 -30.11 -1.99 16.30
CA ARG A 143 -28.80 -2.46 15.83
C ARG A 143 -27.88 -1.30 15.41
N LEU A 144 -28.42 -0.30 14.73
CA LEU A 144 -27.63 0.87 14.30
C LEU A 144 -27.21 1.72 15.50
N TYR A 145 -28.11 1.92 16.47
CA TYR A 145 -27.80 2.62 17.71
C TYR A 145 -26.62 1.96 18.46
N LEU A 146 -26.62 0.64 18.58
CA LEU A 146 -25.55 -0.11 19.24
C LEU A 146 -24.23 -0.02 18.45
N LEU A 147 -24.27 -0.09 17.12
CA LEU A 147 -23.07 0.06 16.28
C LEU A 147 -22.44 1.45 16.43
N VAL A 148 -23.24 2.53 16.40
CA VAL A 148 -22.74 3.90 16.61
C VAL A 148 -22.13 4.04 18.01
N LYS A 149 -22.78 3.46 19.04
CA LYS A 149 -22.22 3.43 20.39
C LYS A 149 -20.90 2.67 20.46
N LEU A 150 -20.82 1.50 19.86
CA LEU A 150 -19.64 0.66 19.86
C LEU A 150 -18.45 1.42 19.24
N PHE A 151 -18.58 1.90 18.01
CA PHE A 151 -17.50 2.62 17.34
C PHE A 151 -17.09 3.90 18.08
N GLY A 152 -18.07 4.66 18.58
CA GLY A 152 -17.79 5.91 19.30
C GLY A 152 -17.14 5.72 20.68
N CYS A 153 -17.36 4.58 21.34
CA CYS A 153 -16.85 4.35 22.70
C CYS A 153 -15.56 3.52 22.74
N THR A 154 -15.37 2.60 21.79
CA THR A 154 -14.22 1.67 21.83
C THR A 154 -13.15 2.00 20.80
N GLY A 155 -13.48 2.79 19.77
CA GLY A 155 -12.55 3.10 18.69
C GLY A 155 -12.14 1.89 17.86
N ILE A 156 -12.89 0.78 17.91
CA ILE A 156 -12.54 -0.41 17.13
C ILE A 156 -12.66 -0.13 15.62
N PRO A 157 -11.76 -0.68 14.79
CA PRO A 157 -11.90 -0.63 13.34
C PRO A 157 -13.18 -1.37 12.90
N VAL A 158 -13.82 -0.90 11.82
CA VAL A 158 -14.99 -1.57 11.23
C VAL A 158 -14.70 -3.02 10.82
N GLN A 159 -13.44 -3.32 10.46
CA GLN A 159 -12.97 -4.65 10.07
C GLN A 159 -12.95 -5.63 11.24
N GLU A 160 -12.89 -5.14 12.49
CA GLU A 160 -12.92 -5.96 13.70
C GLU A 160 -14.35 -6.25 14.15
N LEU A 161 -15.38 -5.61 13.57
CA LEU A 161 -16.78 -5.83 13.94
C LEU A 161 -17.20 -7.31 13.91
N PRO A 162 -16.81 -8.16 12.93
CA PRO A 162 -17.17 -9.57 12.92
C PRO A 162 -16.57 -10.39 14.09
N ARG A 163 -15.58 -9.84 14.80
CA ARG A 163 -14.92 -10.49 15.94
C ARG A 163 -15.49 -10.07 17.29
N VAL A 164 -16.45 -9.14 17.31
CA VAL A 164 -17.10 -8.68 18.54
C VAL A 164 -18.07 -9.75 19.02
N THR A 165 -17.84 -10.27 20.21
CA THR A 165 -18.70 -11.26 20.88
C THR A 165 -19.33 -10.67 22.14
N VAL A 166 -20.40 -11.30 22.62
CA VAL A 166 -21.12 -10.95 23.87
C VAL A 166 -20.61 -11.74 25.06
#